data_AF-A0A194YKE8-F1
#
_entry.id   AF-A0A194YKE8-F1
#
_cell.length_a   1.000
_cell.length_b   1.000
_cell.length_c   1.000
_cell.angle_alpha   90.00
_cell.angle_beta   90.00
_cell.angle_gamma   90.00
#
_symmetry.space_group_name_H-M   'P 1'
#
loop_
_entity.id
_entity.type
_entity.pdbx_description
1 polymer ?
#
loop_
_entity_poly.entity_id
_entity_poly.type
_entity_poly.pdbx_seq_one_letter_code
_entity_poly.pdbx_strand_id
1 'polypeptide(L)'
;MKFYEGSVGDKMAQLKGGKLPLSEVLRYGADLARGVLDLHTRGILILNLKPCNFLTDENDHAVLGDFGIPSLLFGLSLPNPDLIQRLGTPNYMAPEQWQPNIRGPISYETDSWGFACSILEMLSGIQPWRGKSADEIYQLVVLKKEKPIFPYSLPPDIENVLSGCFEYDFRKRPLMKDILQAFESAKDADHDNIGWGNSENVMVDRPAMANRINWLHFKDKLEVGDKVRSRKLKNSCSPETMEIPDGTIVGIEDEGERDPYILVRVHGLHGPLKVRCSTVERVTYGFAAGDWVRLREEDKKRSQVGILHSIGRDGAVTVGLIGMDTLWKGNYSDLQMAQAYCVGQFVRLKAHISNPRFEWQRKRGGGLVTGRISHIHPNGCLVVKFPGKFNLGEVCSCLADPYEVEVVSFDKCEGIVKKYEHLEDFHWAVRPLFIAIGFFTALKLGVFVGKSIARPRSRKVASISDQSSDYQQQQQVQNSANGAWLPPPVANMLFGDVVGTSG
;
A
#
# COMPACT_ATOMS: atom_id res chain seq x y z
N MET A 1 -14.54 -9.16 -35.85
CA MET A 1 -14.56 -9.10 -34.37
C MET A 1 -15.31 -10.33 -33.91
N LYS A 2 -14.80 -11.13 -32.96
CA LYS A 2 -15.53 -12.31 -32.46
C LYS A 2 -16.80 -11.81 -31.75
N PHE A 3 -17.93 -12.46 -31.99
CA PHE A 3 -19.17 -12.16 -31.29
C PHE A 3 -19.14 -12.87 -29.93
N TYR A 4 -19.72 -12.26 -28.91
CA TYR A 4 -19.87 -12.82 -27.57
C TYR A 4 -21.33 -12.65 -27.17
N GLU A 5 -21.92 -13.66 -26.57
CA GLU A 5 -23.36 -13.69 -26.30
C GLU A 5 -23.76 -12.79 -25.12
N GLY A 6 -22.83 -12.55 -24.20
CA GLY A 6 -22.97 -11.67 -23.05
C GLY A 6 -21.77 -11.81 -22.12
N SER A 7 -21.91 -11.34 -20.88
CA SER A 7 -20.99 -11.68 -19.79
C SER A 7 -21.54 -12.78 -18.89
N VAL A 8 -20.65 -13.45 -18.15
CA VAL A 8 -21.01 -14.37 -17.06
C VAL A 8 -21.86 -13.62 -16.00
N GLY A 9 -21.59 -12.33 -15.78
CA GLY A 9 -22.43 -11.47 -14.95
C GLY A 9 -23.86 -11.31 -15.47
N ASP A 10 -24.06 -11.22 -16.78
CA ASP A 10 -25.40 -11.17 -17.40
C ASP A 10 -26.12 -12.52 -17.28
N LYS A 11 -25.40 -13.63 -17.49
CA LYS A 11 -25.92 -14.99 -17.28
C LYS A 11 -26.38 -15.19 -15.82
N MET A 12 -25.57 -14.75 -14.86
CA MET A 12 -25.91 -14.75 -13.44
C MET A 12 -27.15 -13.89 -13.14
N ALA A 13 -27.26 -12.68 -13.70
CA ALA A 13 -28.39 -11.79 -13.46
C ALA A 13 -29.74 -12.37 -13.93
N GLN A 14 -29.73 -13.27 -14.92
CA GLN A 14 -30.93 -13.97 -15.41
C GLN A 14 -31.35 -15.15 -14.51
N LEU A 15 -30.46 -15.67 -13.67
CA LEU A 15 -30.72 -16.83 -12.81
C LEU A 15 -31.36 -16.45 -11.47
N LYS A 16 -32.32 -17.25 -11.01
CA LYS A 16 -33.00 -17.03 -9.73
C LYS A 16 -32.02 -17.18 -8.57
N GLY A 17 -31.64 -16.04 -7.98
CA GLY A 17 -30.67 -15.96 -6.89
C GLY A 17 -29.23 -15.72 -7.32
N GLY A 18 -28.95 -15.50 -8.61
CA GLY A 18 -27.66 -15.02 -9.11
C GLY A 18 -26.51 -16.04 -9.16
N LYS A 19 -26.71 -17.27 -8.67
CA LYS A 19 -25.65 -18.29 -8.55
C LYS A 19 -25.62 -19.25 -9.74
N LEU A 20 -24.42 -19.71 -10.07
CA LEU A 20 -24.16 -20.73 -11.10
C LEU A 20 -24.05 -22.15 -10.48
N PRO A 21 -24.33 -23.21 -11.25
CA PRO A 21 -23.99 -24.59 -10.88
C PRO A 21 -22.48 -24.77 -10.70
N LEU A 22 -22.06 -25.64 -9.78
CA LEU A 22 -20.64 -25.88 -9.50
C LEU A 22 -19.87 -26.30 -10.77
N SER A 23 -20.45 -27.17 -11.61
CA SER A 23 -19.85 -27.62 -12.87
C SER A 23 -19.56 -26.47 -13.84
N GLU A 24 -20.46 -25.49 -13.96
CA GLU A 24 -20.21 -24.25 -14.72
C GLU A 24 -19.09 -23.42 -14.10
N VAL A 25 -19.08 -23.27 -12.77
CA VAL A 25 -18.02 -22.51 -12.07
C VAL A 25 -16.65 -23.16 -12.21
N LEU A 26 -16.55 -24.49 -12.17
CA LEU A 26 -15.30 -25.20 -12.39
C LEU A 26 -14.80 -25.04 -13.83
N ARG A 27 -15.69 -25.14 -14.81
CA ARG A 27 -15.37 -24.95 -16.23
C ARG A 27 -14.93 -23.52 -16.53
N TYR A 28 -15.72 -22.52 -16.11
CA TYR A 28 -15.35 -21.11 -16.23
C TYR A 28 -14.05 -20.78 -15.47
N GLY A 29 -13.86 -21.32 -14.27
CA GLY A 29 -12.64 -21.11 -13.50
C GLY A 29 -11.39 -21.63 -14.22
N ALA A 30 -11.47 -22.79 -14.87
CA ALA A 30 -10.38 -23.30 -15.71
C ALA A 30 -10.10 -22.40 -16.92
N ASP A 31 -11.14 -21.98 -17.66
CA ASP A 31 -10.98 -21.13 -18.85
C ASP A 31 -10.41 -19.75 -18.50
N LEU A 32 -10.91 -19.13 -17.42
CA LEU A 32 -10.44 -17.85 -16.92
C LEU A 32 -9.02 -17.95 -16.36
N ALA A 33 -8.67 -19.00 -15.62
CA ALA A 33 -7.32 -19.21 -15.12
C ALA A 33 -6.31 -19.37 -16.27
N ARG A 34 -6.70 -20.08 -17.33
CA ARG A 34 -5.88 -20.22 -18.56
C ARG A 34 -5.68 -18.87 -19.25
N GLY A 35 -6.75 -18.10 -19.44
CA GLY A 35 -6.69 -16.75 -20.02
C GLY A 35 -5.84 -15.77 -19.19
N VAL A 36 -5.92 -15.82 -17.86
CA VAL A 36 -5.08 -14.99 -16.99
C VAL A 36 -3.62 -15.42 -17.06
N LEU A 37 -3.33 -16.72 -17.05
CA LEU A 37 -1.97 -17.24 -17.20
C LEU A 37 -1.32 -16.81 -18.53
N ASP A 38 -2.09 -16.87 -19.64
CA ASP A 38 -1.62 -16.41 -20.95
C ASP A 38 -1.28 -14.91 -20.97
N LEU A 39 -2.05 -14.06 -20.28
CA LEU A 39 -1.72 -12.64 -20.10
C LEU A 39 -0.49 -12.44 -19.20
N HIS A 40 -0.36 -13.21 -18.11
CA HIS A 40 0.78 -13.16 -17.20
C HIS A 40 2.10 -13.50 -17.92
N THR A 41 2.14 -14.51 -18.78
CA THR A 41 3.36 -14.84 -19.56
C THR A 41 3.81 -13.70 -20.50
N ARG A 42 2.85 -12.91 -20.97
CA ARG A 42 3.05 -11.71 -21.81
C ARG A 42 3.39 -10.45 -21.02
N GLY A 43 3.41 -10.51 -19.69
CA GLY A 43 3.74 -9.38 -18.81
C GLY A 43 2.55 -8.49 -18.44
N ILE A 44 1.32 -8.93 -18.71
CA ILE A 44 0.09 -8.16 -18.49
C ILE A 44 -0.56 -8.61 -17.18
N LEU A 45 -1.06 -7.65 -16.41
CA LEU A 45 -1.86 -7.83 -15.19
C LEU A 45 -3.30 -7.41 -15.46
N ILE A 46 -4.28 -8.04 -14.81
CA ILE A 46 -5.70 -7.83 -15.11
C ILE A 46 -6.34 -6.84 -14.12
N LEU A 47 -6.10 -7.01 -12.82
CA LEU A 47 -6.50 -6.21 -11.65
C LEU A 47 -8.00 -5.93 -11.44
N ASN A 48 -8.84 -6.24 -12.42
CA ASN A 48 -10.29 -6.01 -12.43
C ASN A 48 -11.06 -7.30 -12.82
N LEU A 49 -10.61 -8.45 -12.33
CA LEU A 49 -11.31 -9.73 -12.50
C LEU A 49 -12.64 -9.69 -11.74
N LYS A 50 -13.75 -9.86 -12.47
CA LYS A 50 -15.13 -9.92 -11.97
C LYS A 50 -16.07 -10.52 -13.04
N PRO A 51 -17.21 -11.14 -12.67
CA PRO A 51 -18.10 -11.83 -13.62
C PRO A 51 -18.61 -10.99 -14.80
N CYS A 52 -18.87 -9.69 -14.61
CA CYS A 52 -19.30 -8.82 -15.71
C CYS A 52 -18.18 -8.45 -16.72
N ASN A 53 -16.92 -8.79 -16.41
CA ASN A 53 -15.79 -8.63 -17.31
C ASN A 53 -15.37 -9.95 -17.99
N PHE A 54 -16.08 -11.05 -17.71
CA PHE A 54 -15.89 -12.36 -18.31
C PHE A 54 -16.96 -12.55 -19.37
N LEU A 55 -16.59 -12.61 -20.65
CA LEU A 55 -17.50 -12.81 -21.76
C LEU A 55 -17.74 -14.29 -22.02
N THR A 56 -18.92 -14.66 -22.49
CA THR A 56 -19.22 -16.01 -22.98
C THR A 56 -19.21 -16.03 -24.51
N ASP A 57 -18.52 -17.01 -25.10
CA ASP A 57 -18.59 -17.25 -26.54
C ASP A 57 -19.72 -18.22 -26.94
N GLU A 58 -19.87 -18.43 -28.24
CA GLU A 58 -20.87 -19.31 -28.88
C GLU A 58 -20.83 -20.80 -28.43
N ASN A 59 -19.79 -21.23 -27.71
CA ASN A 59 -19.68 -22.56 -27.13
C ASN A 59 -19.83 -22.52 -25.59
N ASP A 60 -20.39 -21.43 -25.06
CA ASP A 60 -20.49 -21.10 -23.64
C ASP A 60 -19.13 -21.09 -22.91
N HIS A 61 -17.99 -20.88 -23.59
CA HIS A 61 -16.68 -20.77 -22.92
C HIS A 61 -16.42 -19.36 -22.40
N ALA A 62 -15.79 -19.25 -21.22
CA ALA A 62 -15.47 -17.97 -20.60
C ALA A 62 -14.17 -17.37 -21.14
N VAL A 63 -14.21 -16.10 -21.54
CA VAL A 63 -13.10 -15.33 -22.10
C VAL A 63 -12.95 -14.00 -21.35
N LEU A 64 -11.72 -13.54 -21.13
CA LEU A 64 -11.47 -12.23 -20.52
C LEU A 64 -11.83 -11.10 -21.50
N GLY A 65 -12.84 -10.30 -21.17
CA GLY A 65 -13.34 -9.22 -22.03
C GLY A 65 -12.78 -7.84 -21.70
N ASP A 66 -12.84 -7.45 -20.42
CA ASP A 66 -12.30 -6.18 -19.92
C ASP A 66 -11.24 -6.46 -18.85
N PHE A 67 -10.02 -6.75 -19.32
CA PHE A 67 -8.83 -6.65 -18.49
C PHE A 67 -8.35 -5.20 -18.50
N GLY A 68 -8.63 -4.49 -17.41
CA GLY A 68 -8.32 -3.08 -17.28
C GLY A 68 -6.81 -2.87 -17.31
N ILE A 69 -6.27 -2.54 -18.50
CA ILE A 69 -4.84 -2.31 -18.76
C ILE A 69 -4.27 -1.41 -17.66
N PRO A 70 -3.46 -1.93 -16.73
CA PRO A 70 -3.02 -1.12 -15.61
C PRO A 70 -2.03 -0.08 -16.11
N SER A 71 -2.49 1.17 -16.27
CA SER A 71 -1.66 2.34 -16.59
C SER A 71 -0.48 2.51 -15.62
N LEU A 72 -0.57 1.83 -14.47
CA LEU A 72 0.44 1.53 -13.47
C LEU A 72 1.80 1.04 -14.03
N LEU A 73 1.80 0.21 -15.09
CA LEU A 73 3.03 -0.25 -15.75
C LEU A 73 3.56 0.81 -16.73
N PHE A 74 2.66 1.38 -17.53
CA PHE A 74 2.95 2.30 -18.64
C PHE A 74 3.53 3.66 -18.23
N GLY A 75 3.52 4.00 -16.93
CA GLY A 75 4.08 5.27 -16.44
C GLY A 75 3.36 6.51 -16.97
N LEU A 76 2.14 6.35 -17.49
CA LEU A 76 1.33 7.44 -18.01
C LEU A 76 0.90 8.36 -16.86
N SER A 77 1.19 9.66 -16.98
CA SER A 77 0.63 10.67 -16.07
C SER A 77 -0.89 10.68 -16.19
N LEU A 78 -1.58 10.03 -15.24
CA LEU A 78 -3.02 10.11 -15.10
C LEU A 78 -3.38 11.38 -14.29
N PRO A 79 -4.13 12.34 -14.87
CA PRO A 79 -4.24 13.70 -14.32
C PRO A 79 -5.29 13.87 -13.20
N ASN A 80 -5.74 12.82 -12.52
CA ASN A 80 -6.79 12.94 -11.49
C ASN A 80 -6.55 11.99 -10.28
N PRO A 81 -6.64 12.47 -9.02
CA PRO A 81 -6.55 11.67 -7.79
C PRO A 81 -7.67 10.62 -7.54
N ASP A 82 -8.73 10.52 -8.35
CA ASP A 82 -9.78 9.47 -8.29
C ASP A 82 -9.26 8.03 -8.64
N LEU A 83 -7.96 7.81 -8.50
CA LEU A 83 -7.20 6.63 -8.94
C LEU A 83 -7.63 5.31 -8.27
N ILE A 84 -8.24 5.33 -7.08
CA ILE A 84 -8.68 4.10 -6.39
C ILE A 84 -9.68 3.32 -7.25
N GLN A 85 -10.59 4.03 -7.94
CA GLN A 85 -11.60 3.43 -8.81
C GLN A 85 -11.02 2.88 -10.13
N ARG A 86 -9.76 3.19 -10.44
CA ARG A 86 -9.02 2.72 -11.63
C ARG A 86 -8.05 1.57 -11.34
N LEU A 87 -7.85 1.21 -10.07
CA LEU A 87 -7.02 0.06 -9.67
C LEU A 87 -7.79 -1.27 -9.69
N GLY A 88 -9.11 -1.22 -9.86
CA GLY A 88 -10.02 -2.36 -9.84
C GLY A 88 -11.38 -1.97 -9.28
N THR A 89 -12.31 -2.92 -9.26
CA THR A 89 -13.61 -2.74 -8.58
C THR A 89 -13.44 -3.10 -7.09
N PRO A 90 -13.79 -2.21 -6.12
CA PRO A 90 -13.48 -2.38 -4.70
C PRO A 90 -13.74 -3.77 -4.09
N ASN A 91 -14.85 -4.40 -4.46
CA ASN A 91 -15.28 -5.72 -3.97
C ASN A 91 -14.36 -6.89 -4.37
N TYR A 92 -13.41 -6.67 -5.30
CA TYR A 92 -12.47 -7.66 -5.82
C TYR A 92 -11.02 -7.23 -5.62
N MET A 93 -10.77 -6.03 -5.07
CA MET A 93 -9.43 -5.48 -4.89
C MET A 93 -8.69 -6.18 -3.74
N ALA A 94 -7.52 -6.73 -4.06
CA ALA A 94 -6.59 -7.31 -3.11
C ALA A 94 -6.08 -6.26 -2.09
N PRO A 95 -5.69 -6.67 -0.87
CA PRO A 95 -5.18 -5.77 0.16
C PRO A 95 -4.04 -4.85 -0.31
N GLU A 96 -3.16 -5.31 -1.20
CA GLU A 96 -2.07 -4.53 -1.78
C GLU A 96 -2.47 -3.58 -2.91
N GLN A 97 -3.68 -3.70 -3.49
CA GLN A 97 -4.24 -2.66 -4.35
C GLN A 97 -4.70 -1.45 -3.51
N TRP A 98 -5.11 -1.68 -2.26
CA TRP A 98 -5.50 -0.63 -1.31
C TRP A 98 -4.32 0.02 -0.56
N GLN A 99 -3.37 -0.81 -0.11
CA GLN A 99 -2.15 -0.37 0.59
C GLN A 99 -0.89 -0.94 -0.06
N PRO A 100 -0.56 -0.56 -1.31
CA PRO A 100 0.70 -0.95 -1.95
C PRO A 100 1.92 -0.38 -1.19
N ASN A 101 1.73 0.60 -0.31
CA ASN A 101 2.75 1.14 0.59
C ASN A 101 3.03 0.31 1.85
N ILE A 102 2.16 -0.64 2.23
CA ILE A 102 2.36 -1.49 3.43
C ILE A 102 2.44 -2.96 3.03
N ARG A 103 1.65 -3.34 2.02
CA ARG A 103 1.54 -4.70 1.50
C ARG A 103 2.34 -4.88 0.20
N GLY A 104 2.94 -3.79 -0.28
CA GLY A 104 3.95 -3.68 -1.36
C GLY A 104 3.39 -3.76 -2.78
N PRO A 105 4.26 -3.93 -3.80
CA PRO A 105 3.83 -3.81 -5.18
C PRO A 105 2.77 -4.84 -5.57
N ILE A 106 1.91 -4.39 -6.48
CA ILE A 106 1.02 -5.24 -7.29
C ILE A 106 1.87 -6.18 -8.16
N SER A 107 1.37 -7.40 -8.34
CA SER A 107 2.09 -8.58 -8.85
C SER A 107 1.13 -9.52 -9.59
N TYR A 108 1.63 -10.58 -10.21
CA TYR A 108 0.77 -11.61 -10.83
C TYR A 108 -0.18 -12.25 -9.82
N GLU A 109 0.26 -12.36 -8.56
CA GLU A 109 -0.53 -12.95 -7.48
C GLU A 109 -1.48 -11.93 -6.82
N THR A 110 -1.52 -10.69 -7.32
CA THR A 110 -2.64 -9.78 -7.06
C THR A 110 -3.90 -10.26 -7.78
N ASP A 111 -3.76 -10.77 -9.02
CA ASP A 111 -4.90 -11.27 -9.79
C ASP A 111 -5.55 -12.51 -9.16
N SER A 112 -4.80 -13.34 -8.40
CA SER A 112 -5.39 -14.52 -7.74
C SER A 112 -6.48 -14.16 -6.72
N TRP A 113 -6.37 -13.00 -6.06
CA TRP A 113 -7.38 -12.51 -5.11
C TRP A 113 -8.68 -12.13 -5.85
N GLY A 114 -8.57 -11.31 -6.91
CA GLY A 114 -9.71 -10.91 -7.73
C GLY A 114 -10.38 -12.10 -8.42
N PHE A 115 -9.58 -13.08 -8.88
CA PHE A 115 -10.06 -14.38 -9.36
C PHE A 115 -10.92 -15.07 -8.29
N ALA A 116 -10.40 -15.29 -7.08
CA ALA A 116 -11.13 -15.98 -6.02
C ALA A 116 -12.39 -15.23 -5.55
N CYS A 117 -12.37 -13.89 -5.49
CA CYS A 117 -13.56 -13.06 -5.28
C CYS A 117 -14.63 -13.32 -6.36
N SER A 118 -14.21 -13.45 -7.62
CA SER A 118 -15.13 -13.71 -8.75
C SER A 118 -15.73 -15.11 -8.69
N ILE A 119 -14.91 -16.13 -8.37
CA ILE A 119 -15.38 -17.51 -8.17
C ILE A 119 -16.43 -17.57 -7.04
N LEU A 120 -16.18 -16.90 -5.92
CA LEU A 120 -17.14 -16.83 -4.81
C LEU A 120 -18.46 -16.17 -5.19
N GLU A 121 -18.42 -15.09 -5.98
CA GLU A 121 -19.63 -14.46 -6.47
C GLU A 121 -20.42 -15.42 -7.38
N MET A 122 -19.75 -16.13 -8.29
CA MET A 122 -20.36 -17.15 -9.15
C MET A 122 -21.01 -18.29 -8.35
N LEU A 123 -20.35 -18.79 -7.29
CA LEU A 123 -20.86 -19.88 -6.44
C LEU A 123 -22.05 -19.46 -5.56
N SER A 124 -22.10 -18.20 -5.13
CA SER A 124 -23.06 -17.69 -4.13
C SER A 124 -24.18 -16.83 -4.70
N GLY A 125 -23.98 -16.20 -5.86
CA GLY A 125 -24.83 -15.13 -6.38
C GLY A 125 -24.71 -13.80 -5.62
N ILE A 126 -23.71 -13.67 -4.74
CA ILE A 126 -23.53 -12.51 -3.85
C ILE A 126 -22.11 -11.97 -4.00
N GLN A 127 -22.01 -10.73 -4.48
CA GLN A 127 -20.75 -10.00 -4.54
C GLN A 127 -20.06 -9.92 -3.15
N PRO A 128 -18.74 -10.15 -3.05
CA PRO A 128 -18.03 -9.96 -1.79
C PRO A 128 -18.24 -8.55 -1.23
N TRP A 129 -18.57 -8.44 0.07
CA TRP A 129 -18.92 -7.17 0.73
C TRP A 129 -20.04 -6.37 0.03
N ARG A 130 -21.03 -7.05 -0.57
CA ARG A 130 -22.20 -6.42 -1.21
C ARG A 130 -22.85 -5.35 -0.32
N GLY A 131 -23.14 -4.19 -0.92
CA GLY A 131 -23.80 -3.07 -0.23
C GLY A 131 -22.89 -2.24 0.69
N LYS A 132 -21.58 -2.49 0.69
CA LYS A 132 -20.58 -1.69 1.40
C LYS A 132 -19.98 -0.61 0.50
N SER A 133 -19.72 0.55 1.09
CA SER A 133 -18.94 1.62 0.48
C SER A 133 -17.46 1.24 0.34
N ALA A 134 -16.71 1.91 -0.53
CA ALA A 134 -15.27 1.66 -0.72
C ALA A 134 -14.48 1.82 0.59
N ASP A 135 -14.80 2.84 1.39
CA ASP A 135 -14.21 3.05 2.72
C ASP A 135 -14.54 1.91 3.69
N GLU A 136 -15.78 1.43 3.74
CA GLU A 136 -16.12 0.25 4.55
C GLU A 136 -15.35 -0.99 4.10
N ILE A 137 -15.27 -1.26 2.79
CA ILE A 137 -14.51 -2.40 2.25
C ILE A 137 -13.03 -2.28 2.64
N TYR A 138 -12.44 -1.09 2.53
CA TYR A 138 -11.09 -0.81 3.03
C TYR A 138 -10.96 -1.11 4.53
N GLN A 139 -11.91 -0.71 5.37
CA GLN A 139 -11.87 -1.02 6.81
C GLN A 139 -11.92 -2.53 7.09
N LEU A 140 -12.80 -3.27 6.40
CA LEU A 140 -12.96 -4.72 6.58
C LEU A 140 -11.73 -5.50 6.06
N VAL A 141 -11.37 -5.29 4.80
CA VAL A 141 -10.25 -5.99 4.14
C VAL A 141 -8.92 -5.53 4.74
N VAL A 142 -8.64 -4.23 4.73
CA VAL A 142 -7.27 -3.76 4.94
C VAL A 142 -6.91 -3.67 6.42
N LEU A 143 -7.84 -3.22 7.28
CA LEU A 143 -7.57 -3.03 8.70
C LEU A 143 -7.98 -4.25 9.54
N LYS A 144 -9.21 -4.76 9.37
CA LYS A 144 -9.69 -5.94 10.10
C LYS A 144 -9.15 -7.28 9.56
N LYS A 145 -8.55 -7.29 8.37
CA LYS A 145 -8.06 -8.49 7.66
C LYS A 145 -9.16 -9.53 7.41
N GLU A 146 -10.38 -9.09 7.17
CA GLU A 146 -11.51 -9.95 6.86
C GLU A 146 -11.25 -10.74 5.56
N LYS A 147 -11.68 -12.01 5.51
CA LYS A 147 -11.68 -12.83 4.30
C LYS A 147 -13.12 -13.16 3.93
N PRO A 148 -13.47 -13.22 2.63
CA PRO A 148 -14.76 -13.76 2.20
C PRO A 148 -14.98 -15.20 2.72
N ILE A 149 -16.24 -15.58 2.94
CA ILE A 149 -16.64 -16.90 3.44
C ILE A 149 -17.19 -17.75 2.30
N PHE A 150 -16.81 -19.02 2.23
CA PHE A 150 -17.33 -19.97 1.24
C PHE A 150 -18.79 -20.34 1.55
N PRO A 151 -19.70 -20.37 0.54
CA PRO A 151 -21.13 -20.57 0.77
C PRO A 151 -21.52 -22.02 1.10
N TYR A 152 -20.67 -23.00 0.78
CA TYR A 152 -20.85 -24.43 1.02
C TYR A 152 -19.49 -25.15 0.89
N SER A 153 -19.42 -26.40 1.35
CA SER A 153 -18.24 -27.26 1.17
C SER A 153 -17.93 -27.44 -0.31
N LEU A 154 -16.69 -27.11 -0.71
CA LEU A 154 -16.24 -27.27 -2.10
C LEU A 154 -15.41 -28.57 -2.23
N PRO A 155 -15.11 -29.04 -3.45
CA PRO A 155 -14.09 -30.07 -3.66
C PRO A 155 -12.80 -29.64 -2.94
N PRO A 156 -12.15 -30.49 -2.12
CA PRO A 156 -11.10 -30.04 -1.21
C PRO A 156 -9.98 -29.24 -1.88
N ASP A 157 -9.52 -29.66 -3.05
CA ASP A 157 -8.46 -28.96 -3.79
C ASP A 157 -8.88 -27.55 -4.25
N ILE A 158 -10.16 -27.35 -4.58
CA ILE A 158 -10.75 -26.05 -4.92
C ILE A 158 -10.92 -25.17 -3.69
N GLU A 159 -11.44 -25.72 -2.58
CA GLU A 159 -11.54 -24.97 -1.32
C GLU A 159 -10.16 -24.50 -0.83
N ASN A 160 -9.17 -25.39 -0.91
CA ASN A 160 -7.80 -25.11 -0.54
C ASN A 160 -7.22 -23.98 -1.42
N VAL A 161 -7.34 -24.06 -2.75
CA VAL A 161 -6.69 -23.09 -3.66
C VAL A 161 -7.31 -21.70 -3.55
N LEU A 162 -8.64 -21.62 -3.46
CA LEU A 162 -9.34 -20.36 -3.24
C LEU A 162 -9.03 -19.78 -1.85
N SER A 163 -8.91 -20.62 -0.82
CA SER A 163 -8.46 -20.17 0.51
C SER A 163 -7.04 -19.60 0.48
N GLY A 164 -6.15 -20.20 -0.32
CA GLY A 164 -4.79 -19.72 -0.57
C GLY A 164 -4.77 -18.37 -1.28
N CYS A 165 -5.68 -18.12 -2.22
CA CYS A 165 -5.82 -16.83 -2.89
C CYS A 165 -6.14 -15.66 -1.93
N PHE A 166 -6.78 -15.93 -0.80
CA PHE A 166 -7.08 -14.92 0.23
C PHE A 166 -5.96 -14.72 1.26
N GLU A 167 -4.73 -15.17 0.99
CA GLU A 167 -3.60 -14.81 1.85
C GLU A 167 -3.24 -13.32 1.75
N TYR A 168 -3.00 -12.69 2.92
CA TYR A 168 -2.72 -11.25 3.02
C TYR A 168 -1.31 -10.87 2.57
N ASP A 169 -0.41 -11.84 2.52
CA ASP A 169 0.85 -11.73 1.79
C ASP A 169 0.64 -12.42 0.43
N PHE A 170 0.57 -11.64 -0.64
CA PHE A 170 0.49 -12.12 -2.02
C PHE A 170 1.56 -13.18 -2.36
N ARG A 171 2.72 -13.17 -1.69
CA ARG A 171 3.78 -14.19 -1.87
C ARG A 171 3.31 -15.57 -1.41
N LYS A 172 2.36 -15.67 -0.49
CA LYS A 172 1.78 -16.94 -0.02
C LYS A 172 0.59 -17.42 -0.87
N ARG A 173 0.11 -16.61 -1.81
CA ARG A 173 -0.96 -17.01 -2.73
C ARG A 173 -0.42 -17.92 -3.85
N PRO A 174 -1.23 -18.86 -4.36
CA PRO A 174 -0.89 -19.67 -5.53
C PRO A 174 -0.67 -18.79 -6.77
N LEU A 175 0.16 -19.27 -7.71
CA LEU A 175 0.25 -18.69 -9.04
C LEU A 175 -0.93 -19.17 -9.89
N MET A 176 -1.25 -18.46 -10.99
CA MET A 176 -2.39 -18.82 -11.82
C MET A 176 -2.26 -20.22 -12.47
N LYS A 177 -1.04 -20.70 -12.68
CA LYS A 177 -0.76 -22.10 -13.10
C LYS A 177 -1.27 -23.13 -12.08
N ASP A 178 -1.14 -22.84 -10.79
CA ASP A 178 -1.49 -23.75 -9.70
C ASP A 178 -3.02 -23.75 -9.50
N ILE A 179 -3.66 -22.58 -9.70
CA ILE A 179 -5.11 -22.42 -9.77
C ILE A 179 -5.68 -23.22 -10.95
N LEU A 180 -5.12 -23.04 -12.16
CA LEU A 180 -5.55 -23.75 -13.36
C LEU A 180 -5.51 -25.27 -13.15
N GLN A 181 -4.41 -25.82 -12.63
CA GLN A 181 -4.25 -27.25 -12.38
C GLN A 181 -5.32 -27.79 -11.40
N ALA A 182 -5.67 -27.04 -10.35
CA ALA A 182 -6.71 -27.44 -9.40
C ALA A 182 -8.10 -27.46 -10.06
N PHE A 183 -8.41 -26.45 -10.88
CA PHE A 183 -9.68 -26.34 -11.60
C PHE A 183 -9.84 -27.38 -12.71
N GLU A 184 -8.78 -27.69 -13.47
CA GLU A 184 -8.80 -28.76 -14.47
C GLU A 184 -9.03 -30.13 -13.81
N SER A 185 -8.26 -30.46 -12.76
CA SER A 185 -8.41 -31.71 -12.00
C SER A 185 -9.82 -31.91 -11.44
N ALA A 186 -10.44 -30.85 -10.90
CA ALA A 186 -11.79 -30.92 -10.34
C ALA A 186 -12.88 -31.03 -11.42
N LYS A 187 -12.70 -30.35 -12.56
CA LYS A 187 -13.63 -30.40 -13.70
C LYS A 187 -13.64 -31.78 -14.36
N ASP A 188 -12.48 -32.43 -14.48
CA ASP A 188 -12.41 -33.79 -15.04
C ASP A 188 -13.03 -34.84 -14.09
N ALA A 189 -12.88 -34.68 -12.77
CA ALA A 189 -13.49 -35.58 -11.77
C ALA A 189 -15.02 -35.51 -11.68
N ASP A 190 -15.64 -34.38 -12.07
CA ASP A 190 -17.09 -34.19 -12.14
C ASP A 190 -17.68 -34.88 -13.39
N HIS A 191 -16.91 -34.96 -14.48
CA HIS A 191 -17.33 -35.64 -15.72
C HIS A 191 -17.45 -37.17 -15.55
N ASP A 192 -16.70 -37.77 -14.63
CA ASP A 192 -16.76 -39.19 -14.30
C ASP A 192 -17.85 -39.54 -13.25
N ASN A 193 -18.46 -38.54 -12.59
CA ASN A 193 -19.43 -38.72 -11.50
C ASN A 193 -20.81 -38.14 -11.84
N ILE A 194 -21.54 -38.82 -12.72
CA ILE A 194 -22.95 -38.49 -13.02
C ILE A 194 -23.83 -38.72 -11.78
N GLY A 195 -24.10 -37.65 -11.03
CA GLY A 195 -25.25 -37.54 -10.14
C GLY A 195 -24.93 -37.43 -8.64
N TRP A 196 -24.51 -36.25 -8.17
CA TRP A 196 -24.57 -35.89 -6.75
C TRP A 196 -25.99 -35.45 -6.34
N GLY A 197 -26.90 -36.43 -6.28
CA GLY A 197 -28.16 -36.29 -5.55
C GLY A 197 -27.91 -36.42 -4.04
N ASN A 198 -28.52 -35.51 -3.26
CA ASN A 198 -28.47 -35.43 -1.79
C ASN A 198 -28.14 -36.74 -1.05
N SER A 199 -26.98 -36.79 -0.39
CA SER A 199 -26.73 -37.74 0.71
C SER A 199 -25.76 -37.15 1.73
N GLU A 200 -26.16 -37.22 2.99
CA GLU A 200 -25.35 -36.80 4.14
C GLU A 200 -24.29 -37.87 4.47
N ASN A 201 -23.19 -37.43 5.07
CA ASN A 201 -22.26 -38.24 5.88
C ASN A 201 -21.67 -39.51 5.24
N VAL A 202 -20.61 -39.32 4.45
CA VAL A 202 -19.52 -40.32 4.35
C VAL A 202 -18.20 -39.64 4.69
N MET A 203 -17.68 -39.87 5.89
CA MET A 203 -16.29 -39.54 6.21
C MET A 203 -15.36 -40.53 5.50
N VAL A 204 -14.79 -40.11 4.38
CA VAL A 204 -13.65 -40.80 3.75
C VAL A 204 -12.37 -40.26 4.36
N ASP A 205 -11.68 -41.10 5.12
CA ASP A 205 -10.34 -40.80 5.64
C ASP A 205 -9.28 -40.81 4.51
N ARG A 206 -8.29 -39.90 4.61
CA ARG A 206 -7.14 -39.70 3.68
C ARG A 206 -7.50 -39.10 2.29
N PRO A 207 -6.61 -38.33 1.60
CA PRO A 207 -5.29 -37.82 1.98
C PRO A 207 -5.19 -36.27 1.90
N ALA A 208 -6.24 -35.53 2.29
CA ALA A 208 -6.37 -34.07 2.06
C ALA A 208 -5.25 -33.16 2.63
N MET A 209 -4.32 -33.69 3.42
CA MET A 209 -3.16 -32.92 3.91
C MET A 209 -2.05 -32.78 2.86
N ALA A 210 -1.84 -33.78 1.99
CA ALA A 210 -0.74 -33.78 1.03
C ALA A 210 -0.94 -32.73 -0.09
N ASN A 211 -2.16 -32.61 -0.63
CA ASN A 211 -2.44 -31.63 -1.70
C ASN A 211 -2.39 -30.17 -1.20
N ARG A 212 -2.70 -29.92 0.09
CA ARG A 212 -2.68 -28.56 0.69
C ARG A 212 -1.31 -27.87 0.66
N ILE A 213 -0.24 -28.63 0.50
CA ILE A 213 1.14 -28.20 0.69
C ILE A 213 1.78 -27.77 -0.64
N ASN A 214 1.27 -28.29 -1.77
CA ASN A 214 1.95 -28.24 -3.07
C ASN A 214 2.28 -26.82 -3.56
N TRP A 215 1.33 -25.91 -3.82
CA TRP A 215 1.68 -24.62 -4.47
C TRP A 215 2.61 -23.73 -3.65
N LEU A 216 2.56 -23.83 -2.32
CA LEU A 216 3.45 -23.03 -1.46
C LEU A 216 4.90 -23.50 -1.61
N HIS A 217 5.10 -24.81 -1.86
CA HIS A 217 6.39 -25.38 -2.24
C HIS A 217 6.75 -25.00 -3.69
N PHE A 218 5.80 -24.92 -4.63
CA PHE A 218 6.07 -24.63 -6.05
C PHE A 218 6.55 -23.21 -6.38
N LYS A 219 6.46 -22.25 -5.46
CA LYS A 219 6.69 -20.84 -5.78
C LYS A 219 8.17 -20.43 -5.78
N ASP A 220 8.85 -20.68 -4.66
CA ASP A 220 10.31 -20.53 -4.55
C ASP A 220 11.04 -21.88 -4.69
N LYS A 221 10.35 -23.03 -4.59
CA LYS A 221 10.91 -24.40 -4.60
C LYS A 221 12.23 -24.51 -3.83
N LEU A 222 12.30 -23.95 -2.63
CA LEU A 222 13.55 -23.86 -1.87
C LEU A 222 14.21 -25.24 -1.78
N GLU A 223 15.44 -25.35 -2.27
CA GLU A 223 16.21 -26.59 -2.39
C GLU A 223 17.43 -26.54 -1.46
N VAL A 224 17.90 -27.70 -1.00
CA VAL A 224 19.15 -27.77 -0.24
C VAL A 224 20.30 -27.29 -1.11
N GLY A 225 21.06 -26.31 -0.64
CA GLY A 225 22.07 -25.59 -1.41
C GLY A 225 21.63 -24.22 -1.94
N ASP A 226 20.33 -23.88 -1.96
CA ASP A 226 19.89 -22.53 -2.29
C ASP A 226 20.44 -21.52 -1.27
N LYS A 227 20.83 -20.34 -1.75
CA LYS A 227 21.05 -19.18 -0.89
C LYS A 227 19.72 -18.52 -0.54
N VAL A 228 19.60 -18.11 0.71
CA VAL A 228 18.42 -17.44 1.26
C VAL A 228 18.83 -16.30 2.19
N ARG A 229 17.95 -15.32 2.33
CA ARG A 229 18.06 -14.24 3.33
C ARG A 229 16.70 -13.99 3.99
N SER A 230 16.68 -13.24 5.08
CA SER A 230 15.42 -12.80 5.70
C SER A 230 14.55 -12.03 4.69
N ARG A 231 13.28 -12.41 4.59
CA ARG A 231 12.32 -11.81 3.66
C ARG A 231 11.99 -10.39 4.12
N LYS A 232 12.56 -9.38 3.44
CA LYS A 232 12.47 -7.96 3.84
C LYS A 232 11.01 -7.54 4.11
N LEU A 233 10.79 -6.86 5.24
CA LEU A 233 9.50 -6.24 5.55
C LEU A 233 9.27 -5.06 4.59
N LYS A 234 8.18 -5.09 3.84
CA LYS A 234 7.93 -4.14 2.74
C LYS A 234 7.87 -2.69 3.27
N ASN A 235 8.65 -1.80 2.66
CA ASN A 235 8.83 -0.38 3.02
C ASN A 235 9.36 -0.09 4.43
N SER A 236 9.88 -1.08 5.16
CA SER A 236 10.60 -0.81 6.41
C SER A 236 12.03 -0.34 6.12
N CYS A 237 12.41 0.78 6.72
CA CYS A 237 13.82 1.13 6.94
C CYS A 237 14.32 0.68 8.33
N SER A 238 13.47 0.07 9.17
CA SER A 238 13.86 -0.43 10.50
C SER A 238 14.02 -1.96 10.50
N PRO A 239 15.15 -2.47 11.01
CA PRO A 239 15.43 -3.91 11.14
C PRO A 239 14.80 -4.46 12.44
N GLU A 240 13.47 -4.46 12.52
CA GLU A 240 12.71 -4.90 13.71
C GLU A 240 12.22 -6.36 13.63
N THR A 241 12.64 -7.10 12.61
CA THR A 241 12.48 -8.56 12.53
C THR A 241 13.85 -9.20 12.33
N MET A 242 14.05 -10.39 12.91
CA MET A 242 15.34 -11.06 12.95
C MET A 242 15.96 -11.17 11.55
N GLU A 243 16.99 -10.36 11.30
CA GLU A 243 17.72 -10.38 10.03
C GLU A 243 18.59 -11.63 10.00
N ILE A 244 18.05 -12.70 9.42
CA ILE A 244 18.83 -13.82 8.89
C ILE A 244 19.71 -13.23 7.77
N PRO A 245 21.05 -13.14 7.95
CA PRO A 245 21.96 -12.72 6.88
C PRO A 245 21.96 -13.76 5.75
N ASP A 246 22.58 -13.44 4.62
CA ASP A 246 22.76 -14.39 3.51
C ASP A 246 23.31 -15.75 4.02
N GLY A 247 22.45 -16.75 3.99
CA GLY A 247 22.70 -18.11 4.45
C GLY A 247 22.44 -19.11 3.34
N THR A 248 22.76 -20.38 3.59
CA THR A 248 22.54 -21.50 2.65
C THR A 248 21.66 -22.55 3.31
N ILE A 249 20.65 -23.04 2.59
CA ILE A 249 19.80 -24.13 3.08
C ILE A 249 20.64 -25.41 3.15
N VAL A 250 20.67 -26.05 4.32
CA VAL A 250 21.39 -27.32 4.57
C VAL A 250 20.46 -28.49 4.89
N GLY A 251 19.17 -28.23 5.07
CA GLY A 251 18.14 -29.23 5.30
C GLY A 251 16.74 -28.60 5.24
N ILE A 252 15.75 -29.43 4.95
CA ILE A 252 14.33 -29.05 4.91
C ILE A 252 13.61 -30.07 5.78
N GLU A 253 12.90 -29.59 6.80
CA GLU A 253 12.13 -30.39 7.75
C GLU A 253 10.65 -30.24 7.37
N ASP A 254 10.21 -31.10 6.44
CA ASP A 254 8.82 -31.20 6.04
C ASP A 254 8.08 -32.15 6.99
N GLU A 255 7.54 -31.58 8.07
CA GLU A 255 6.70 -32.29 9.05
C GLU A 255 5.21 -32.33 8.60
N GLY A 256 4.89 -31.97 7.35
CA GLY A 256 3.52 -31.89 6.85
C GLY A 256 2.75 -30.64 7.31
N GLU A 257 3.46 -29.63 7.83
CA GLU A 257 2.89 -28.34 8.23
C GLU A 257 2.63 -27.41 7.04
N ARG A 258 1.74 -26.42 7.22
CA ARG A 258 1.42 -25.39 6.20
C ARG A 258 2.61 -24.46 5.87
N ASP A 259 3.66 -24.44 6.70
CA ASP A 259 4.84 -23.58 6.54
C ASP A 259 6.07 -24.33 7.09
N PRO A 260 6.72 -25.19 6.28
CA PRO A 260 7.75 -26.11 6.78
C PRO A 260 8.97 -25.36 7.31
N TYR A 261 9.70 -26.02 8.21
CA TYR A 261 10.95 -25.48 8.71
C TYR A 261 12.09 -25.83 7.76
N ILE A 262 13.03 -24.90 7.63
CA ILE A 262 14.28 -25.10 6.91
C ILE A 262 15.45 -24.83 7.86
N LEU A 263 16.54 -25.57 7.64
CA LEU A 263 17.79 -25.40 8.36
C LEU A 263 18.72 -24.52 7.50
N VAL A 264 19.00 -23.31 7.95
CA VAL A 264 19.84 -22.34 7.24
C VAL A 264 21.18 -22.17 7.92
N ARG A 265 22.27 -22.54 7.23
CA ARG A 265 23.63 -22.27 7.68
C ARG A 265 24.01 -20.85 7.31
N VAL A 266 24.21 -20.01 8.32
CA VAL A 266 24.69 -18.63 8.20
C VAL A 266 26.18 -18.59 8.50
N HIS A 267 26.95 -17.78 7.77
CA HIS A 267 28.38 -17.61 8.05
C HIS A 267 28.61 -16.94 9.42
N GLY A 268 29.52 -17.49 10.23
CA GLY A 268 29.82 -16.99 11.57
C GLY A 268 28.96 -17.55 12.71
N LEU A 269 27.96 -18.39 12.43
CA LEU A 269 27.20 -19.12 13.47
C LEU A 269 27.68 -20.58 13.59
N HIS A 270 27.75 -21.09 14.82
CA HIS A 270 28.24 -22.44 15.12
C HIS A 270 27.29 -23.58 14.70
N GLY A 271 26.04 -23.29 14.33
CA GLY A 271 25.06 -24.28 13.90
C GLY A 271 24.03 -23.68 12.93
N PRO A 272 23.25 -24.51 12.23
CA PRO A 272 22.17 -24.04 11.36
C PRO A 272 21.01 -23.46 12.18
N LEU A 273 20.40 -22.40 11.66
CA LEU A 273 19.18 -21.81 12.22
C LEU A 273 17.95 -22.58 11.69
N LYS A 274 17.09 -23.08 12.58
CA LYS A 274 15.74 -23.57 12.21
C LYS A 274 14.82 -22.36 12.02
N VAL A 275 14.40 -22.11 10.79
CA VAL A 275 13.58 -20.94 10.41
C VAL A 275 12.41 -21.40 9.54
N ARG A 276 11.31 -20.63 9.50
CA ARG A 276 10.15 -20.99 8.66
C ARG A 276 10.39 -20.61 7.21
N CYS A 277 10.02 -21.48 6.28
CA CYS A 277 10.11 -21.25 4.84
C CYS A 277 9.53 -19.87 4.45
N SER A 278 8.37 -19.51 5.00
CA SER A 278 7.72 -18.24 4.66
C SER A 278 8.42 -16.97 5.19
N THR A 279 9.39 -17.09 6.10
CA THR A 279 10.19 -15.96 6.62
C THR A 279 11.44 -15.66 5.80
N VAL A 280 11.80 -16.50 4.84
CA VAL A 280 12.96 -16.30 3.96
C VAL A 280 12.56 -16.14 2.50
N GLU A 281 13.47 -15.62 1.68
CA GLU A 281 13.36 -15.55 0.22
C GLU A 281 14.63 -16.08 -0.45
N ARG A 282 14.50 -16.69 -1.64
CA ARG A 282 15.64 -17.20 -2.43
C ARG A 282 16.47 -16.03 -2.96
N VAL A 283 17.78 -16.09 -2.72
CA VAL A 283 18.77 -15.16 -3.27
C VAL A 283 19.51 -15.85 -4.41
N THR A 284 19.33 -15.37 -5.63
CA THR A 284 19.99 -15.93 -6.82
C THR A 284 20.98 -14.88 -7.35
N TYR A 285 22.26 -15.24 -7.45
CA TYR A 285 23.35 -14.32 -7.86
C TYR A 285 23.43 -12.98 -7.08
N GLY A 286 22.95 -12.95 -5.83
CA GLY A 286 22.91 -11.74 -4.98
C GLY A 286 21.64 -10.89 -5.10
N PHE A 287 20.66 -11.32 -5.89
CA PHE A 287 19.38 -10.63 -6.06
C PHE A 287 18.20 -11.49 -5.59
N ALA A 288 17.12 -10.85 -5.11
CA ALA A 288 15.82 -11.48 -4.91
C ALA A 288 14.68 -10.56 -5.38
N ALA A 289 13.50 -11.12 -5.63
CA ALA A 289 12.32 -10.36 -6.05
C ALA A 289 11.98 -9.26 -5.03
N GLY A 290 11.72 -8.05 -5.52
CA GLY A 290 11.53 -6.82 -4.74
C GLY A 290 12.80 -5.99 -4.53
N ASP A 291 13.98 -6.48 -4.91
CA ASP A 291 15.19 -5.64 -4.92
C ASP A 291 15.13 -4.54 -5.97
N TRP A 292 15.68 -3.37 -5.61
CA TRP A 292 15.83 -2.24 -6.52
C TRP A 292 17.05 -2.45 -7.40
N VAL A 293 16.88 -2.36 -8.71
CA VAL A 293 17.92 -2.66 -9.69
C VAL A 293 18.00 -1.59 -10.77
N ARG A 294 19.18 -1.48 -11.40
CA ARG A 294 19.41 -0.71 -12.61
C ARG A 294 20.12 -1.57 -13.66
N LEU A 295 19.89 -1.27 -14.93
CA LEU A 295 20.63 -1.88 -16.04
C LEU A 295 22.09 -1.37 -16.05
N ARG A 296 23.03 -2.23 -16.46
CA ARG A 296 24.48 -1.93 -16.47
C ARG A 296 24.95 -1.15 -17.69
N GLU A 297 24.50 -1.52 -18.89
CA GLU A 297 24.93 -0.85 -20.13
C GLU A 297 23.81 0.05 -20.67
N GLU A 298 24.19 1.29 -20.97
CA GLU A 298 23.27 2.35 -21.39
C GLU A 298 23.24 2.49 -22.91
N ASP A 299 22.15 2.04 -23.56
CA ASP A 299 21.79 2.63 -24.85
C ASP A 299 21.04 3.96 -24.63
N LYS A 300 21.84 4.98 -24.34
CA LYS A 300 21.57 6.43 -24.47
C LYS A 300 20.43 7.04 -23.63
N LYS A 301 20.89 7.80 -22.61
CA LYS A 301 20.36 9.06 -22.02
C LYS A 301 19.73 9.01 -20.62
N ARG A 302 19.18 7.89 -20.13
CA ARG A 302 18.74 7.77 -18.72
C ARG A 302 18.90 6.33 -18.21
N SER A 303 19.83 6.10 -17.29
CA SER A 303 19.94 4.87 -16.50
C SER A 303 18.57 4.52 -15.87
N GLN A 304 17.94 3.45 -16.35
CA GLN A 304 16.61 3.05 -15.87
C GLN A 304 16.75 2.30 -14.55
N VAL A 305 16.22 2.90 -13.47
CA VAL A 305 16.05 2.27 -12.17
C VAL A 305 14.65 1.67 -12.09
N GLY A 306 14.53 0.47 -11.54
CA GLY A 306 13.27 -0.20 -11.33
C GLY A 306 13.32 -1.26 -10.23
N ILE A 307 12.32 -2.13 -10.21
CA ILE A 307 12.17 -3.18 -9.21
C ILE A 307 12.25 -4.54 -9.92
N LEU A 308 13.01 -5.49 -9.35
CA LEU A 308 13.10 -6.86 -9.83
C LEU A 308 11.82 -7.62 -9.45
N HIS A 309 11.07 -8.16 -10.42
CA HIS A 309 9.83 -8.90 -10.21
C HIS A 309 10.08 -10.40 -10.02
N SER A 310 11.00 -10.98 -10.80
CA SER A 310 11.39 -12.39 -10.66
C SER A 310 12.85 -12.61 -11.04
N ILE A 311 13.43 -13.66 -10.46
CA ILE A 311 14.74 -14.21 -10.85
C ILE A 311 14.71 -15.74 -10.81
N GLY A 312 14.94 -16.37 -11.95
CA GLY A 312 15.07 -17.82 -12.10
C GLY A 312 16.47 -18.32 -11.70
N ARG A 313 16.61 -19.63 -11.45
CA ARG A 313 17.90 -20.26 -11.11
C ARG A 313 18.90 -20.25 -12.28
N ASP A 314 18.38 -20.23 -13.50
CA ASP A 314 19.10 -19.99 -14.75
C ASP A 314 19.63 -18.54 -14.88
N GLY A 315 19.26 -17.65 -13.96
CA GLY A 315 19.62 -16.24 -13.99
C GLY A 315 18.74 -15.38 -14.90
N ALA A 316 17.66 -15.94 -15.46
CA ALA A 316 16.66 -15.17 -16.19
C ALA A 316 15.90 -14.24 -15.22
N VAL A 317 15.73 -12.98 -15.59
CA VAL A 317 15.12 -11.95 -14.73
C VAL A 317 13.97 -11.23 -15.43
N THR A 318 13.00 -10.78 -14.65
CA THR A 318 11.98 -9.81 -15.08
C THR A 318 12.04 -8.56 -14.21
N VAL A 319 12.12 -7.37 -14.82
CA VAL A 319 12.26 -6.09 -14.10
C VAL A 319 11.16 -5.13 -14.56
N GLY A 320 10.47 -4.51 -13.62
CA GLY A 320 9.59 -3.39 -13.92
C GLY A 320 10.42 -2.12 -14.06
N LEU A 321 10.49 -1.54 -15.25
CA LEU A 321 11.24 -0.31 -15.57
C LEU A 321 10.30 0.81 -16.02
N ILE A 322 10.66 2.07 -15.72
CA ILE A 322 9.85 3.24 -16.04
C ILE A 322 9.93 3.57 -17.54
N GLY A 323 8.78 3.55 -18.21
CA GLY A 323 8.64 3.85 -19.63
C GLY A 323 8.75 2.62 -20.55
N MET A 324 8.54 1.42 -20.02
CA MET A 324 8.34 0.19 -20.79
C MET A 324 6.91 -0.30 -20.67
N ASP A 325 6.35 -0.81 -21.77
CA ASP A 325 4.96 -1.31 -21.83
C ASP A 325 4.77 -2.66 -21.13
N THR A 326 5.86 -3.42 -20.97
CA THR A 326 5.90 -4.73 -20.29
C THR A 326 7.12 -4.82 -19.37
N LEU A 327 7.17 -5.83 -18.51
CA LEU A 327 8.38 -6.12 -17.73
C LEU A 327 9.55 -6.39 -18.69
N TRP A 328 10.67 -5.71 -18.46
CA TRP A 328 11.93 -5.99 -19.13
C TRP A 328 12.39 -7.41 -18.80
N LYS A 329 12.76 -8.19 -19.83
CA LYS A 329 13.27 -9.56 -19.70
C LYS A 329 14.74 -9.57 -20.12
N GLY A 330 15.59 -10.22 -19.32
CA GLY A 330 17.03 -10.35 -19.60
C GLY A 330 17.72 -11.26 -18.59
N ASN A 331 19.01 -11.01 -18.31
CA ASN A 331 19.82 -11.82 -17.39
C ASN A 331 20.28 -11.01 -16.16
N TYR A 332 20.54 -11.70 -15.03
CA TYR A 332 21.09 -11.08 -13.83
C TYR A 332 22.43 -10.36 -14.07
N SER A 333 23.22 -10.79 -15.06
CA SER A 333 24.48 -10.15 -15.46
C SER A 333 24.30 -8.69 -15.89
N ASP A 334 23.15 -8.38 -16.47
CA ASP A 334 22.80 -7.05 -16.99
C ASP A 334 22.39 -6.09 -15.88
N LEU A 335 22.21 -6.60 -14.65
CA LEU A 335 21.69 -5.85 -13.50
C LEU A 335 22.78 -5.45 -12.51
N GLN A 336 22.53 -4.32 -11.84
CA GLN A 336 23.24 -3.89 -10.65
C GLN A 336 22.23 -3.42 -9.60
N MET A 337 22.52 -3.68 -8.31
CA MET A 337 21.73 -3.18 -7.20
C MET A 337 21.68 -1.64 -7.23
N ALA A 338 20.49 -1.08 -7.00
CA ALA A 338 20.24 0.36 -6.98
C ALA A 338 19.81 0.83 -5.57
N GLN A 339 19.75 2.15 -5.38
CA GLN A 339 19.23 2.72 -4.14
C GLN A 339 17.75 2.38 -3.97
N ALA A 340 17.40 1.76 -2.84
CA ALA A 340 16.02 1.53 -2.46
C ALA A 340 15.36 2.81 -1.92
N TYR A 341 14.09 2.99 -2.27
CA TYR A 341 13.23 4.06 -1.76
C TYR A 341 12.08 3.45 -0.96
N CYS A 342 11.67 4.12 0.12
CA CYS A 342 10.59 3.69 0.99
C CYS A 342 9.52 4.79 1.10
N VAL A 343 8.25 4.38 1.13
CA VAL A 343 7.14 5.32 1.33
C VAL A 343 7.30 6.07 2.65
N GLY A 344 6.99 7.36 2.63
CA GLY A 344 7.14 8.26 3.76
C GLY A 344 8.49 8.99 3.83
N GLN A 345 9.51 8.57 3.05
CA GLN A 345 10.75 9.33 2.89
C GLN A 345 10.49 10.68 2.20
N PHE A 346 11.34 11.65 2.53
CA PHE A 346 11.38 12.94 1.84
C PHE A 346 12.35 12.89 0.67
N VAL A 347 11.94 13.42 -0.47
CA VAL A 347 12.72 13.45 -1.70
C VAL A 347 12.67 14.83 -2.35
N ARG A 348 13.74 15.16 -3.06
CA ARG A 348 13.83 16.34 -3.95
C ARG A 348 14.51 15.93 -5.25
N LEU A 349 14.26 16.66 -6.33
CA LEU A 349 15.06 16.51 -7.55
C LEU A 349 16.55 16.79 -7.25
N LYS A 350 17.43 16.03 -7.89
CA LYS A 350 18.88 16.27 -7.89
C LYS A 350 19.17 17.60 -8.60
N ALA A 351 20.10 18.39 -8.06
CA ALA A 351 20.38 19.75 -8.53
C ALA A 351 20.82 19.86 -10.01
N HIS A 352 21.35 18.78 -10.60
CA HIS A 352 21.76 18.72 -12.01
C HIS A 352 20.62 18.35 -12.99
N ILE A 353 19.42 18.02 -12.50
CA ILE A 353 18.28 17.66 -13.34
C ILE A 353 17.49 18.93 -13.70
N SER A 354 17.76 19.48 -14.89
CA SER A 354 17.07 20.67 -15.42
C SER A 354 15.70 20.35 -16.04
N ASN A 355 15.58 19.19 -16.68
CA ASN A 355 14.37 18.71 -17.37
C ASN A 355 13.99 17.28 -16.91
N PRO A 356 13.25 17.15 -15.79
CA PRO A 356 12.83 15.85 -15.26
C PRO A 356 11.88 15.11 -16.21
N ARG A 357 11.75 13.79 -16.04
CA ARG A 357 10.84 12.91 -16.81
C ARG A 357 9.37 13.25 -16.58
N PHE A 358 9.06 13.69 -15.37
CA PHE A 358 7.72 14.05 -14.92
C PHE A 358 7.73 15.49 -14.41
N GLU A 359 6.60 16.19 -14.50
CA GLU A 359 6.48 17.55 -13.98
C GLU A 359 6.73 17.58 -12.47
N TRP A 360 7.63 18.44 -12.00
CA TRP A 360 7.98 18.59 -10.59
C TRP A 360 7.64 19.99 -10.09
N GLN A 361 7.07 20.09 -8.88
CA GLN A 361 6.70 21.38 -8.32
C GLN A 361 7.94 22.25 -8.03
N ARG A 362 7.89 23.50 -8.50
CA ARG A 362 8.91 24.54 -8.25
C ARG A 362 8.34 25.65 -7.36
N LYS A 363 9.15 26.20 -6.45
CA LYS A 363 8.79 27.37 -5.64
C LYS A 363 8.65 28.60 -6.56
N ARG A 364 7.88 29.63 -6.14
CA ARG A 364 7.71 30.87 -6.94
C ARG A 364 9.03 31.59 -7.25
N GLY A 365 10.09 31.34 -6.46
CA GLY A 365 11.46 31.83 -6.70
C GLY A 365 12.41 30.82 -7.36
N GLY A 366 11.90 29.81 -8.07
CA GLY A 366 12.73 28.84 -8.82
C GLY A 366 13.34 27.68 -8.01
N GLY A 367 13.33 27.77 -6.67
CA GLY A 367 13.84 26.70 -5.80
C GLY A 367 13.09 25.36 -5.96
N LEU A 368 13.84 24.25 -5.82
CA LEU A 368 13.30 22.89 -5.85
C LEU A 368 12.44 22.64 -4.60
N VAL A 369 11.21 22.15 -4.78
CA VAL A 369 10.33 21.79 -3.65
C VAL A 369 10.69 20.38 -3.16
N THR A 370 10.75 20.21 -1.84
CA THR A 370 10.84 18.88 -1.21
C THR A 370 9.45 18.27 -1.12
N GLY A 371 9.29 17.02 -1.55
CA GLY A 371 8.03 16.28 -1.42
C GLY A 371 8.20 15.00 -0.61
N ARG A 372 7.09 14.42 -0.19
CA ARG A 372 7.08 13.14 0.55
C ARG A 372 6.60 12.03 -0.36
N ILE A 373 7.35 10.92 -0.46
CA ILE A 373 6.92 9.73 -1.20
C ILE A 373 5.63 9.21 -0.55
N SER A 374 4.52 9.19 -1.29
CA SER A 374 3.25 8.63 -0.83
C SER A 374 2.99 7.21 -1.34
N HIS A 375 3.56 6.86 -2.50
CA HIS A 375 3.34 5.58 -3.17
C HIS A 375 4.56 5.25 -4.06
N ILE A 376 4.79 3.97 -4.33
CA ILE A 376 5.82 3.48 -5.26
C ILE A 376 5.17 2.43 -6.16
N HIS A 377 5.26 2.63 -7.48
CA HIS A 377 4.70 1.73 -8.47
C HIS A 377 5.58 0.48 -8.66
N PRO A 378 5.04 -0.65 -9.17
CA PRO A 378 5.82 -1.86 -9.41
C PRO A 378 6.97 -1.69 -10.42
N ASN A 379 6.98 -0.63 -11.23
CA ASN A 379 8.09 -0.27 -12.12
C ASN A 379 9.13 0.67 -11.47
N GLY A 380 9.06 0.88 -10.14
CA GLY A 380 9.92 1.80 -9.39
C GLY A 380 9.46 3.26 -9.40
N CYS A 381 8.52 3.67 -10.25
CA CYS A 381 8.07 5.06 -10.33
C CYS A 381 7.52 5.54 -8.98
N LEU A 382 8.00 6.68 -8.49
CA LEU A 382 7.59 7.24 -7.20
C LEU A 382 6.38 8.16 -7.42
N VAL A 383 5.45 8.17 -6.47
CA VAL A 383 4.42 9.21 -6.37
C VAL A 383 4.76 10.08 -5.17
N VAL A 384 4.92 11.37 -5.41
CA VAL A 384 5.39 12.34 -4.43
C VAL A 384 4.31 13.38 -4.18
N LYS A 385 3.91 13.54 -2.92
CA LYS A 385 2.92 14.56 -2.49
C LYS A 385 3.62 15.81 -1.97
N PHE A 386 3.08 16.97 -2.35
CA PHE A 386 3.52 18.29 -1.92
C PHE A 386 2.36 18.98 -1.19
N PRO A 387 2.33 18.96 0.15
CA PRO A 387 1.34 19.73 0.88
C PRO A 387 1.69 21.23 0.80
N GLY A 388 0.75 22.07 0.37
CA GLY A 388 0.93 23.53 0.47
C GLY A 388 0.65 24.37 -0.77
N LYS A 389 -0.53 24.23 -1.37
CA LYS A 389 -1.22 25.36 -2.03
C LYS A 389 -2.69 25.35 -1.62
N PHE A 390 -3.20 26.49 -1.15
CA PHE A 390 -4.63 26.73 -0.96
C PHE A 390 -5.31 26.97 -2.31
N ASN A 391 -5.37 25.93 -3.15
CA ASN A 391 -6.40 25.80 -4.17
C ASN A 391 -7.47 24.85 -3.60
N LEU A 392 -8.75 25.08 -3.90
CA LEU A 392 -9.87 24.31 -3.35
C LEU A 392 -9.65 22.78 -3.50
N GLY A 393 -9.49 22.08 -2.38
CA GLY A 393 -9.60 20.62 -2.27
C GLY A 393 -8.44 19.75 -2.78
N GLU A 394 -7.67 20.16 -3.79
CA GLU A 394 -6.74 19.24 -4.47
C GLU A 394 -5.35 19.12 -3.82
N VAL A 395 -5.05 17.93 -3.30
CA VAL A 395 -3.71 17.52 -2.88
C VAL A 395 -2.84 17.25 -4.11
N CYS A 396 -1.92 18.16 -4.42
CA CYS A 396 -0.99 17.99 -5.53
C CYS A 396 0.00 16.82 -5.30
N SER A 397 -0.10 15.79 -6.15
CA SER A 397 0.90 14.73 -6.30
C SER A 397 1.53 14.76 -7.69
N CYS A 398 2.83 14.52 -7.79
CA CYS A 398 3.51 14.28 -9.06
C CYS A 398 4.16 12.89 -9.09
N LEU A 399 4.45 12.39 -10.29
CA LEU A 399 5.31 11.23 -10.49
C LEU A 399 6.79 11.64 -10.40
N ALA A 400 7.67 10.70 -10.05
CA ALA A 400 9.11 10.91 -10.03
C ALA A 400 9.87 9.68 -10.52
N ASP A 401 10.92 9.92 -11.28
CA ASP A 401 11.91 8.91 -11.60
C ASP A 401 12.89 8.76 -10.42
N PRO A 402 13.08 7.55 -9.85
CA PRO A 402 14.09 7.27 -8.82
C PRO A 402 15.51 7.69 -9.19
N TYR A 403 15.83 7.73 -10.49
CA TYR A 403 17.12 8.20 -10.97
C TYR A 403 17.27 9.73 -10.82
N GLU A 404 16.19 10.49 -10.90
CA GLU A 404 16.21 11.95 -10.92
C GLU A 404 16.08 12.59 -9.53
N VAL A 405 15.62 11.85 -8.53
CA VAL A 405 15.46 12.32 -7.15
C VAL A 405 16.55 11.80 -6.20
N GLU A 406 16.73 12.51 -5.09
CA GLU A 406 17.57 12.10 -3.96
C GLU A 406 16.78 12.16 -2.65
N VAL A 407 17.09 11.24 -1.73
CA VAL A 407 16.48 11.21 -0.39
C VAL A 407 17.07 12.31 0.48
N VAL A 408 16.21 13.15 1.03
CA VAL A 408 16.57 14.19 2.00
C VAL A 408 16.62 13.57 3.39
N SER A 409 17.83 13.39 3.93
CA SER A 409 18.06 13.11 5.36
C SER A 409 18.26 14.41 6.10
N PHE A 410 17.55 14.58 7.22
CA PHE A 410 17.66 15.74 8.11
C PHE A 410 19.06 15.88 8.73
N ASP A 411 19.83 14.80 8.79
CA ASP A 411 21.19 14.76 9.36
C ASP A 411 22.24 15.23 8.34
N LYS A 412 21.91 15.20 7.05
CA LYS A 412 22.70 15.76 5.94
C LYS A 412 22.36 17.22 5.63
N CYS A 413 21.41 17.82 6.35
CA CYS A 413 21.01 19.21 6.16
C CYS A 413 21.92 20.15 6.95
N GLU A 414 22.84 20.83 6.26
CA GLU A 414 23.70 21.84 6.87
C GLU A 414 22.89 23.02 7.44
N GLY A 415 22.93 23.14 8.77
CA GLY A 415 22.35 24.28 9.48
C GLY A 415 20.85 24.16 9.72
N ILE A 416 20.46 24.73 10.87
CA ILE A 416 19.09 24.71 11.39
C ILE A 416 18.08 25.36 10.41
N VAL A 417 18.50 26.37 9.63
CA VAL A 417 17.64 27.04 8.65
C VAL A 417 17.18 26.09 7.53
N LYS A 418 18.10 25.35 6.89
CA LYS A 418 17.75 24.37 5.85
C LYS A 418 16.83 23.27 6.41
N LYS A 419 17.11 22.82 7.65
CA LYS A 419 16.26 21.86 8.37
C LYS A 419 14.84 22.38 8.60
N TYR A 420 14.66 23.67 8.87
CA TYR A 420 13.34 24.30 8.98
C TYR A 420 12.65 24.52 7.62
N GLU A 421 13.37 24.90 6.56
CA GLU A 421 12.79 25.00 5.21
C GLU A 421 12.17 23.68 4.74
N HIS A 422 12.77 22.53 5.07
CA HIS A 422 12.20 21.21 4.79
C HIS A 422 10.94 20.88 5.60
N LEU A 423 10.86 21.34 6.87
CA LEU A 423 9.65 21.18 7.70
C LEU A 423 8.53 22.12 7.23
N GLU A 424 8.88 23.31 6.76
CA GLU A 424 7.98 24.31 6.21
C GLU A 424 7.36 23.87 4.89
N ASP A 425 8.16 23.27 4.00
CA ASP A 425 7.70 22.62 2.75
C ASP A 425 6.71 21.47 3.00
N PHE A 426 6.62 20.94 4.22
CA PHE A 426 5.70 19.85 4.58
C PHE A 426 4.52 20.28 5.49
N HIS A 427 4.71 21.25 6.37
CA HIS A 427 3.71 21.70 7.34
C HIS A 427 3.39 23.19 7.20
N TRP A 428 2.34 23.50 6.45
CA TRP A 428 1.83 24.86 6.22
C TRP A 428 1.56 25.66 7.50
N ALA A 429 1.23 24.99 8.61
CA ALA A 429 0.98 25.62 9.91
C ALA A 429 2.27 26.12 10.61
N VAL A 430 3.47 25.70 10.18
CA VAL A 430 4.75 26.10 10.80
C VAL A 430 4.98 27.60 10.65
N ARG A 431 4.71 28.20 9.47
CA ARG A 431 4.90 29.65 9.26
C ARG A 431 4.03 30.51 10.19
N PRO A 432 2.68 30.38 10.21
CA PRO A 432 1.85 31.18 11.11
C PRO A 432 2.18 30.94 12.59
N LEU A 433 2.44 29.69 12.98
CA LEU A 433 2.79 29.34 14.36
C LEU A 433 4.13 29.95 14.79
N PHE A 434 5.14 29.93 13.92
CA PHE A 434 6.46 30.48 14.24
C PHE A 434 6.48 32.01 14.19
N ILE A 435 5.71 32.63 13.29
CA ILE A 435 5.46 34.09 13.30
C ILE A 435 4.77 34.48 14.61
N ALA A 436 3.78 33.72 15.07
CA ALA A 436 3.14 33.95 16.36
C ALA A 436 4.12 33.76 17.53
N ILE A 437 4.93 32.69 17.56
CA ILE A 437 5.96 32.47 18.60
C ILE A 437 7.00 33.60 18.61
N GLY A 438 7.47 34.04 17.44
CA GLY A 438 8.38 35.18 17.27
C GLY A 438 7.76 36.49 17.79
N PHE A 439 6.49 36.74 17.45
CA PHE A 439 5.74 37.89 17.96
C PHE A 439 5.57 37.83 19.50
N PHE A 440 5.18 36.68 20.06
CA PHE A 440 5.02 36.52 21.51
C PHE A 440 6.34 36.60 22.29
N THR A 441 7.44 36.12 21.72
CA THR A 441 8.79 36.24 22.33
C THR A 441 9.31 37.67 22.27
N ALA A 442 9.13 38.37 21.15
CA ALA A 442 9.41 39.80 21.03
C ALA A 442 8.56 40.62 22.01
N LEU A 443 7.27 40.30 22.17
CA LEU A 443 6.37 40.96 23.12
C LEU A 443 6.85 40.75 24.57
N LYS A 444 7.23 39.51 24.96
CA LYS A 444 7.78 39.23 26.29
C LYS A 444 9.09 39.97 26.56
N LEU A 445 9.99 40.06 25.59
CA LEU A 445 11.26 40.78 25.74
C LEU A 445 11.05 42.30 25.82
N GLY A 446 10.17 42.87 24.98
CA GLY A 446 9.80 44.29 25.04
C GLY A 446 9.17 44.69 26.38
N VAL A 447 8.31 43.83 26.94
CA VAL A 447 7.72 44.02 28.28
C VAL A 447 8.76 43.93 29.40
N PHE A 448 9.87 43.21 29.20
CA PHE A 448 10.96 43.13 30.18
C PHE A 448 11.87 44.36 30.14
N VAL A 449 12.23 44.85 28.94
CA VAL A 449 13.02 46.08 28.77
C VAL A 449 12.24 47.32 29.24
N GLY A 450 10.92 47.35 29.06
CA GLY A 450 10.05 48.44 29.52
C GLY A 450 9.89 48.61 31.04
N LYS A 451 10.46 47.74 31.87
CA LYS A 451 10.34 47.80 33.35
C LYS A 451 11.58 48.32 34.08
N SER A 452 12.59 48.81 33.38
CA SER A 452 13.83 49.32 34.00
C SER A 452 14.31 50.65 33.42
N ILE A 453 13.53 51.72 33.62
CA ILE A 453 14.01 53.10 33.77
C ILE A 453 12.92 53.94 34.47
N ALA A 454 13.37 54.85 35.35
CA ALA A 454 12.67 55.97 36.01
C ALA A 454 12.43 55.87 37.53
N ARG A 455 13.47 56.24 38.30
CA ARG A 455 13.32 56.98 39.57
C ARG A 455 13.79 58.41 39.35
N PRO A 456 13.00 59.44 39.67
CA PRO A 456 13.52 60.80 39.85
C PRO A 456 13.65 61.14 41.35
N ARG A 457 14.83 61.61 41.75
CA ARG A 457 15.01 62.48 42.92
C ARG A 457 15.25 63.89 42.39
N SER A 458 14.35 64.83 42.63
CA SER A 458 14.61 66.26 42.39
C SER A 458 14.82 66.99 43.73
N ARG A 459 15.77 67.92 43.75
CA ARG A 459 15.91 68.96 44.78
C ARG A 459 15.35 70.27 44.23
N LYS A 460 14.79 71.08 45.13
CA LYS A 460 14.22 72.43 44.89
C LYS A 460 15.20 73.37 44.20
N VAL A 461 14.66 74.37 43.49
CA VAL A 461 14.62 75.81 43.87
C VAL A 461 13.45 76.49 43.10
N ALA A 462 12.96 77.64 43.60
CA ALA A 462 11.82 78.44 43.09
C ALA A 462 12.14 79.16 41.73
N SER A 463 11.25 79.89 41.03
CA SER A 463 10.17 80.78 41.50
C SER A 463 9.18 81.30 40.42
N ILE A 464 7.89 81.39 40.83
CA ILE A 464 6.93 82.52 40.68
C ILE A 464 6.23 82.82 39.32
N SER A 465 4.92 83.13 39.42
CA SER A 465 3.97 83.74 38.44
C SER A 465 3.65 82.97 37.14
N ASP A 466 2.41 82.95 36.60
CA ASP A 466 1.15 83.56 37.08
C ASP A 466 -0.14 82.83 36.62
N GLN A 467 -1.27 83.35 37.10
CA GLN A 467 -2.71 83.11 36.81
C GLN A 467 -3.09 83.02 35.29
N SER A 468 -4.25 82.53 34.81
CA SER A 468 -5.43 81.78 35.34
C SER A 468 -6.39 81.42 34.16
N SER A 469 -7.46 80.62 34.42
CA SER A 469 -8.79 80.63 33.72
C SER A 469 -8.87 80.29 32.19
N ASP A 470 -9.91 79.65 31.62
CA ASP A 470 -11.12 79.00 32.17
C ASP A 470 -11.90 78.13 31.12
N TYR A 471 -12.81 77.26 31.61
CA TYR A 471 -14.09 76.72 31.02
C TYR A 471 -14.17 76.19 29.54
N GLN A 472 -14.46 74.90 29.29
CA GLN A 472 -15.79 74.23 29.02
C GLN A 472 -16.38 74.43 27.59
N GLN A 473 -17.26 73.60 26.98
CA GLN A 473 -18.01 72.38 27.41
C GLN A 473 -18.43 71.43 26.24
N GLN A 474 -18.89 70.23 26.65
CA GLN A 474 -19.64 69.11 26.03
C GLN A 474 -20.64 69.32 24.86
N GLN A 475 -20.84 68.25 24.05
CA GLN A 475 -22.07 67.43 23.87
C GLN A 475 -21.75 66.22 22.93
N GLN A 476 -22.10 64.94 23.13
CA GLN A 476 -23.27 64.17 23.61
C GLN A 476 -24.28 63.77 22.49
N VAL A 477 -24.33 62.48 22.12
CA VAL A 477 -25.51 61.72 21.61
C VAL A 477 -25.37 60.24 22.01
N GLN A 478 -26.49 59.56 22.31
CA GLN A 478 -26.58 58.14 22.73
C GLN A 478 -27.24 57.24 21.66
N ASN A 479 -27.02 55.91 21.77
CA ASN A 479 -28.04 54.83 21.81
C ASN A 479 -27.72 53.57 20.96
N SER A 480 -27.63 52.42 21.64
CA SER A 480 -28.20 51.12 21.24
C SER A 480 -28.14 50.17 22.45
N ALA A 481 -29.10 49.26 22.61
CA ALA A 481 -29.36 48.54 23.87
C ALA A 481 -29.36 47.01 23.73
N ASN A 482 -29.15 46.31 24.87
CA ASN A 482 -29.61 44.97 25.31
C ASN A 482 -29.76 43.87 24.24
N GLY A 483 -29.19 42.65 24.33
CA GLY A 483 -29.06 41.73 25.48
C GLY A 483 -29.51 40.33 24.98
N ALA A 484 -29.35 39.19 25.67
CA ALA A 484 -28.68 38.79 26.92
C ALA A 484 -28.47 37.25 26.90
N TRP A 485 -28.09 36.62 28.03
CA TRP A 485 -28.28 35.20 28.49
C TRP A 485 -27.03 34.58 29.14
N LEU A 486 -27.15 34.33 30.45
CA LEU A 486 -26.31 33.49 31.31
C LEU A 486 -27.22 32.87 32.38
N PRO A 487 -26.94 31.63 32.83
CA PRO A 487 -27.17 31.23 34.22
C PRO A 487 -25.85 30.82 34.93
N PRO A 488 -25.78 30.82 36.28
CA PRO A 488 -24.51 31.01 37.01
C PRO A 488 -24.20 29.79 37.95
N PRO A 489 -23.43 29.85 39.07
CA PRO A 489 -22.41 28.82 39.39
C PRO A 489 -22.60 28.16 40.79
N VAL A 490 -21.50 27.77 41.49
CA VAL A 490 -21.37 27.35 42.93
C VAL A 490 -21.52 25.81 43.15
N ALA A 491 -20.78 25.08 44.02
CA ALA A 491 -19.81 25.40 45.09
C ALA A 491 -18.67 24.34 45.26
N ASN A 492 -17.63 24.72 46.03
CA ASN A 492 -16.76 23.81 46.80
C ASN A 492 -17.16 23.83 48.29
N MET A 493 -17.09 22.69 49.00
CA MET A 493 -16.91 22.48 50.47
C MET A 493 -16.95 20.95 50.70
N LEU A 494 -15.96 20.20 51.22
CA LEU A 494 -15.11 20.26 52.44
C LEU A 494 -15.78 19.79 53.75
N PHE A 495 -15.51 18.51 54.08
CA PHE A 495 -15.23 17.88 55.40
C PHE A 495 -16.22 17.87 56.61
N GLY A 496 -16.06 16.79 57.41
CA GLY A 496 -16.64 16.51 58.74
C GLY A 496 -17.64 15.35 58.71
N ASP A 497 -17.61 14.28 59.53
CA ASP A 497 -16.76 13.82 60.64
C ASP A 497 -16.76 12.25 60.63
N VAL A 498 -15.79 11.43 61.09
CA VAL A 498 -15.10 11.29 62.40
C VAL A 498 -16.14 10.88 63.48
N VAL A 499 -16.17 9.71 64.16
CA VAL A 499 -15.23 8.71 64.73
C VAL A 499 -15.85 7.28 64.59
N GLY A 500 -15.14 6.16 64.41
CA GLY A 500 -14.63 5.20 65.44
C GLY A 500 -15.72 4.56 66.33
N THR A 501 -15.64 3.30 66.80
CA THR A 501 -14.47 2.46 67.14
C THR A 501 -14.77 0.95 67.14
N SER A 502 -13.75 0.13 66.86
CA SER A 502 -13.51 -1.25 67.34
C SER A 502 -14.69 -2.22 67.55
N GLY A 503 -14.81 -3.20 66.64
CA GLY A 503 -15.64 -4.40 66.74
C GLY A 503 -15.42 -5.29 65.52
#